data_AF-A0A519HZ47-F1
#
_entry.id   AF-A0A519HZ47-F1
#
_cell.length_a   1.000
_cell.length_b   1.000
_cell.length_c   1.000
_cell.angle_alpha   90.00
_cell.angle_beta   90.00
_cell.angle_gamma   90.00
#
_symmetry.space_group_name_H-M   'P 1'
#
loop_
_entity.id
_entity.type
_entity.pdbx_description
1 polymer ?
#
loop_
_entity_poly.entity_id
_entity_poly.type
_entity_poly.pdbx_seq_one_letter_code
_entity_poly.pdbx_strand_id
1 'polypeptide(L)' 'MAKLSILRYPDPRLLTVAKPVQAVDARIRTLVSDMLETMYDANGIGLAATQVDVH' A
#
# COMPACT_ATOMS: atom_id res chain seq x y z
N MET A 1 -2.69 -6.69 -12.74
CA MET A 1 -2.28 -5.73 -11.71
C MET A 1 -3.44 -4.81 -11.47
N ALA A 2 -3.63 -4.40 -10.22
CA ALA A 2 -4.81 -3.69 -9.76
C ALA A 2 -4.42 -2.33 -9.16
N LYS A 3 -5.15 -1.28 -9.56
CA LYS A 3 -5.02 0.04 -8.93
C LYS A 3 -5.70 0.02 -7.56
N LEU A 4 -4.91 0.29 -6.52
CA LEU A 4 -5.37 0.33 -5.14
C LEU A 4 -5.91 1.74 -4.82
N SER A 5 -6.91 1.81 -3.94
CA SER A 5 -7.42 3.10 -3.47
C SER A 5 -6.49 3.70 -2.43
N ILE A 6 -5.97 4.90 -2.70
CA ILE A 6 -5.15 5.65 -1.74
C ILE A 6 -6.05 6.36 -0.73
N LEU A 7 -5.91 6.00 0.55
CA LEU A 7 -6.55 6.68 1.67
C LEU A 7 -6.05 8.12 1.77
N ARG A 8 -6.94 9.05 2.13
CA ARG A 8 -6.63 10.47 2.29
C ARG A 8 -6.91 10.91 3.72
N TYR A 9 -6.07 11.79 4.25
CA TYR A 9 -6.35 12.42 5.54
C TYR A 9 -7.73 13.10 5.51
N PRO A 10 -8.57 12.99 6.55
CA PRO A 10 -8.28 12.49 7.91
C PRO A 10 -8.68 11.02 8.17
N ASP A 11 -8.55 10.10 7.20
CA ASP A 11 -8.92 8.69 7.42
C ASP A 11 -8.16 8.07 8.61
N PRO A 12 -8.84 7.58 9.67
CA PRO A 12 -8.21 7.07 10.88
C PRO A 12 -7.36 5.83 10.64
N ARG A 13 -7.58 5.09 9.54
CA ARG A 13 -6.77 3.92 9.18
C ARG A 13 -5.33 4.31 8.86
N LEU A 14 -5.07 5.55 8.44
CA LEU A 14 -3.72 6.08 8.25
C LEU A 14 -2.91 6.17 9.56
N LEU A 15 -3.57 6.09 10.72
CA LEU A 15 -2.93 6.10 12.05
C LEU A 15 -2.70 4.68 12.60
N THR A 16 -3.04 3.64 11.85
CA THR A 16 -2.86 2.25 12.28
C THR A 16 -1.38 1.86 12.15
N VAL A 17 -0.81 1.28 13.20
CA VAL A 17 0.57 0.79 13.20
C VAL A 17 0.61 -0.55 12.45
N ALA A 18 1.33 -0.56 11.32
CA ALA A 18 1.54 -1.76 10.52
C ALA A 18 2.37 -2.82 11.27
N LYS A 19 2.08 -4.08 11.01
CA LYS A 19 2.77 -5.25 11.57
C LYS A 19 3.97 -5.63 10.68
N PRO A 20 5.03 -6.22 11.26
CA PRO A 20 6.14 -6.75 10.47
C PRO A 20 5.69 -7.83 9.49
N VAL A 21 6.22 -7.78 8.27
CA VAL A 21 6.03 -8.85 7.27
C VAL A 21 6.86 -10.06 7.70
N GLN A 22 6.19 -11.19 7.97
CA GLN A 22 6.86 -12.42 8.44
C GLN A 22 7.52 -13.21 7.30
N ALA A 23 6.94 -13.16 6.09
CA ALA A 23 7.46 -13.85 4.91
C ALA A 23 7.09 -13.09 3.63
N VAL A 24 8.01 -13.07 2.65
CA VAL A 24 7.80 -12.46 1.34
C VAL A 24 7.35 -13.52 0.34
N ASP A 25 6.07 -13.88 0.44
CA ASP A 25 5.41 -14.84 -0.43
C ASP A 25 4.90 -14.21 -1.75
N ALA A 26 4.21 -15.00 -2.57
CA ALA A 26 3.63 -14.53 -3.83
C ALA A 26 2.60 -13.39 -3.63
N ARG A 27 1.84 -13.43 -2.53
CA ARG A 27 0.84 -12.40 -2.22
C ARG A 27 1.52 -11.06 -1.91
N ILE A 28 2.61 -11.07 -1.13
CA ILE A 28 3.39 -9.85 -0.87
C ILE A 28 4.01 -9.31 -2.17
N ARG A 29 4.51 -10.17 -3.04
CA ARG A 29 5.06 -9.75 -4.34
C ARG A 29 3.99 -9.11 -5.23
N THR A 30 2.77 -9.66 -5.25
CA THR A 30 1.63 -9.05 -5.95
C THR A 30 1.28 -7.68 -5.36
N LEU A 31 1.18 -7.58 -4.02
CA LEU A 31 0.91 -6.32 -3.35
C LEU A 31 1.95 -5.24 -3.70
N VAL A 32 3.24 -5.58 -3.69
CA VAL A 32 4.32 -4.64 -4.08
C VAL A 32 4.14 -4.17 -5.52
N SER A 33 3.79 -5.08 -6.44
CA SER A 33 3.55 -4.73 -7.84
C SER A 33 2.36 -3.77 -8.00
N ASP A 34 1.26 -4.04 -7.32
CA ASP A 34 0.05 -3.20 -7.35
C ASP A 34 0.30 -1.83 -6.68
N MET A 35 1.09 -1.80 -5.61
CA MET A 35 1.52 -0.55 -4.95
C MET A 35 2.43 0.31 -5.85
N LEU A 36 3.36 -0.30 -6.58
CA LEU A 36 4.21 0.43 -7.54
C LEU A 36 3.37 1.03 -8.66
N GLU A 37 2.46 0.26 -9.25
CA GLU A 37 1.54 0.77 -10.28
C GLU A 37 0.70 1.94 -9.75
N THR A 38 0.10 1.77 -8.56
CA THR A 38 -0.72 2.79 -7.89
C THR A 38 0.08 4.07 -7.61
N MET A 39 1.33 3.93 -7.16
CA MET A 39 2.22 5.06 -6.88
C MET A 39 2.54 5.87 -8.15
N TYR A 40 2.92 5.19 -9.23
CA TYR A 40 3.24 5.86 -10.50
C TYR A 40 2.00 6.53 -11.12
N ASP A 41 0.84 5.87 -11.07
CA ASP A 41 -0.42 6.46 -11.55
C ASP A 41 -0.82 7.72 -10.78
N ALA A 42 -0.56 7.73 -9.47
CA ALA A 42 -0.77 8.90 -8.62
C ALA A 42 0.31 9.99 -8.77
N ASN A 43 1.27 9.82 -9.68
CA ASN A 43 2.47 10.68 -9.82
C ASN A 43 3.25 10.84 -8.50
N GLY A 44 3.24 9.80 -7.66
CA GLY A 44 3.93 9.75 -6.38
C GLY A 44 5.37 9.23 -6.51
N ILE A 45 6.18 9.49 -5.49
CA ILE A 45 7.57 9.00 -5.38
C ILE A 45 7.78 7.98 -4.25
N GLY A 46 6.74 7.71 -3.48
CA GLY A 46 6.73 6.70 -2.42
C GLY A 46 5.29 6.36 -2.00
N LEU A 47 5.06 5.10 -1.64
CA LEU A 47 3.76 4.60 -1.17
C LEU A 47 3.98 3.54 -0.09
N ALA A 48 3.38 3.73 1.08
CA ALA A 48 3.37 2.76 2.17
C ALA A 48 2.08 1.91 2.14
N ALA A 49 2.15 0.66 2.61
CA ALA A 49 1.04 -0.29 2.59
C ALA A 49 -0.20 0.25 3.35
N THR A 50 0.02 0.96 4.45
CA THR A 50 -1.04 1.63 5.24
C THR A 50 -1.88 2.59 4.38
N GLN A 51 -1.29 3.25 3.39
CA GLN A 51 -2.00 4.20 2.51
C GLN A 51 -2.98 3.50 1.55
N VAL A 52 -2.86 2.19 1.38
CA VAL A 52 -3.77 1.35 0.59
C VAL A 52 -4.51 0.33 1.48
N ASP A 53 -4.65 0.67 2.76
CA ASP A 53 -5.37 -0.10 3.78
C ASP A 53 -4.83 -1.51 4.04
N VAL A 54 -3.50 -1.66 4.00
CA VAL A 54 -2.80 -2.89 4.39
C VAL A 54 -1.88 -2.61 5.57
N HIS A 55 -2.06 -3.35 6.67
CA HIS A 55 -1.37 -3.14 7.95
C HIS A 55 -0.73 -4.43 8.47
#